data_AF-A0A5J4P2X3-F1
#
_entry.id   AF-A0A5J4P2X3-F1
#
_cell.length_a   1.000
_cell.length_b   1.000
_cell.length_c   1.000
_cell.angle_alpha   90.00
_cell.angle_beta   90.00
_cell.angle_gamma   90.00
#
_symmetry.space_group_name_H-M   'P 1'
#
loop_
_entity.id
_entity.type
_entity.pdbx_description
1 polymer ?
#
loop_
_entity_poly.entity_id
_entity_poly.type
_entity_poly.pdbx_seq_one_letter_code
_entity_poly.pdbx_strand_id
1 'polypeptide(L)'
;MRFGCRTLTLIIISEMLWSTRILQFQHTILLKPKREWATAEEEFHRRKQHWPQTIHRLIRTLERNEKLSNSDIRAVYSRCATQPSDLDPVLLEESKFTIGQWDFCSNRPHLKLIIVVHSYSGNSYRRNLIRSTWGSLRRVGEEKIGILYFIGQAPKPEEQIRINRENTIYRDLVQRNFTENYHNMTHKHLTVIEWLTLAECPWLDYVVKVDDDTFVDIFHLTRFLRVDRLKSTPGFYCTATSGAKPSRPHTNKQHNKWTITAKEFPKNIFPTYCEGFGYIIEAELVPYLYLCSLFTRPIWIDDVYVTGMLADNLGFKRQKFIPGHAYDRVGPKVDSEQLLNNIFLTCYHSEYLPETFRRLWENALTRSAVMQYAV
;
A
#
# COMPACT_ATOMS: atom_id res chain seq x y z
N MET A 1 -74.48 -10.23 17.61
CA MET A 1 -73.39 -9.51 16.93
C MET A 1 -72.76 -10.45 15.90
N ARG A 2 -73.07 -10.25 14.62
CA ARG A 2 -72.49 -10.94 13.46
C ARG A 2 -72.07 -9.85 12.48
N PHE A 3 -70.79 -9.81 12.13
CA PHE A 3 -70.26 -9.15 10.94
C PHE A 3 -69.39 -10.23 10.28
N GLY A 4 -69.40 -10.51 8.98
CA GLY A 4 -69.81 -9.72 7.82
C GLY A 4 -68.69 -9.89 6.79
N CYS A 5 -68.90 -10.78 5.82
CA CYS A 5 -67.97 -11.17 4.76
C CYS A 5 -67.69 -10.03 3.76
N ARG A 6 -66.47 -9.92 3.21
CA ARG A 6 -66.18 -9.60 1.79
C ARG A 6 -64.67 -9.63 1.43
N THR A 7 -64.33 -10.62 0.61
CA THR A 7 -63.58 -10.57 -0.67
C THR A 7 -62.13 -10.09 -0.74
N LEU A 8 -61.26 -11.03 -1.17
CA LEU A 8 -59.93 -10.82 -1.73
C LEU A 8 -59.96 -9.87 -2.94
N THR A 9 -58.95 -9.03 -3.07
CA THR A 9 -58.53 -8.48 -4.37
C THR A 9 -57.01 -8.61 -4.48
N LEU A 10 -56.58 -9.44 -5.43
CA LEU A 10 -55.21 -9.48 -5.92
C LEU A 10 -54.85 -8.13 -6.53
N ILE A 11 -53.77 -7.52 -6.07
CA ILE A 11 -53.07 -6.48 -6.82
C ILE A 11 -51.68 -7.04 -7.13
N ILE A 12 -51.49 -7.36 -8.41
CA ILE A 12 -50.20 -7.61 -9.03
C ILE A 12 -49.48 -6.27 -9.10
N ILE A 13 -48.36 -6.10 -8.41
CA ILE A 13 -47.39 -5.05 -8.71
C ILE A 13 -46.14 -5.72 -9.28
N SER A 14 -46.05 -5.53 -10.59
CA SER A 14 -44.92 -5.73 -11.48
C SER A 14 -43.69 -4.94 -11.01
N GLU A 15 -42.52 -5.58 -11.13
CA GLU A 15 -41.20 -4.96 -11.36
C GLU A 15 -40.78 -3.76 -10.48
N MET A 16 -40.08 -4.04 -9.38
CA MET A 16 -38.99 -3.18 -8.92
C MET A 16 -37.68 -3.91 -9.13
N LEU A 17 -37.03 -3.57 -10.23
CA LEU A 17 -35.60 -3.74 -10.46
C LEU A 17 -34.86 -3.34 -9.19
N TRP A 18 -34.19 -4.30 -8.55
CA TRP A 18 -33.19 -4.07 -7.53
C TRP A 18 -31.97 -3.40 -8.18
N SER A 19 -32.13 -2.11 -8.50
CA SER A 19 -31.02 -1.18 -8.64
C SER A 19 -30.53 -0.86 -7.24
N THR A 20 -29.75 -1.78 -6.65
CA THR A 20 -28.83 -1.41 -5.58
C THR A 20 -27.74 -0.55 -6.20
N ARG A 21 -28.06 0.74 -6.38
CA ARG A 21 -27.04 1.78 -6.46
C ARG A 21 -26.28 1.68 -5.14
N ILE A 22 -25.14 1.00 -5.21
CA ILE A 22 -24.08 1.08 -4.21
C ILE A 22 -23.80 2.57 -4.07
N LEU A 23 -24.23 3.16 -2.95
CA LEU A 23 -23.74 4.45 -2.48
C LEU A 23 -22.27 4.24 -2.09
N GLN A 24 -21.40 4.10 -3.10
CA GLN A 24 -19.99 4.38 -2.92
C GLN A 24 -19.95 5.86 -2.60
N PHE A 25 -19.65 6.18 -1.34
CA PHE A 25 -19.11 7.48 -0.99
C PHE A 25 -17.80 7.62 -1.78
N GLN A 26 -17.89 8.09 -3.02
CA GLN A 26 -16.74 8.58 -3.75
C GLN A 26 -16.32 9.86 -3.02
N HIS A 27 -15.39 9.73 -2.09
CA HIS A 27 -14.62 10.88 -1.66
C HIS A 27 -13.88 11.37 -2.91
N THR A 28 -14.41 12.40 -3.57
CA THR A 28 -13.69 13.03 -4.66
C THR A 28 -12.44 13.66 -4.06
N ILE A 29 -11.27 13.06 -4.32
CA ILE A 29 -9.98 13.61 -3.93
C ILE A 29 -9.81 14.92 -4.72
N LEU A 30 -10.10 16.06 -4.08
CA LEU A 30 -10.00 17.38 -4.70
C LEU A 30 -8.54 17.85 -4.73
N LEU A 31 -7.76 17.32 -5.68
CA LEU A 31 -6.42 17.83 -5.98
C LEU A 31 -6.52 19.10 -6.82
N LYS A 32 -6.13 20.23 -6.23
CA LYS A 32 -6.00 21.49 -6.96
C LYS A 32 -4.60 21.64 -7.55
N PRO A 33 -4.45 22.03 -8.84
CA PRO A 33 -3.17 22.42 -9.42
C PRO A 33 -2.48 23.53 -8.59
N LYS A 34 -1.15 23.67 -8.70
CA LYS A 34 -0.43 24.76 -8.05
C LYS A 34 -0.80 26.11 -8.70
N ARG A 35 -1.01 27.15 -7.89
CA ARG A 35 -1.53 28.46 -8.34
C ARG A 35 -0.61 29.18 -9.33
N GLU A 36 0.70 28.97 -9.22
CA GLU A 36 1.74 29.56 -10.08
C GLU A 36 1.77 28.98 -11.50
N TRP A 37 0.98 27.94 -11.77
CA TRP A 37 1.07 27.11 -12.96
C TRP A 37 -0.11 27.30 -13.94
N ALA A 38 -0.69 28.50 -14.06
CA ALA A 38 -1.61 28.78 -15.17
C ALA A 38 -0.93 28.57 -16.55
N THR A 39 0.40 28.67 -16.60
CA THR A 39 1.28 28.29 -17.72
C THR A 39 1.54 26.77 -17.85
N ALA A 40 1.24 25.94 -16.84
CA ALA A 40 1.36 24.47 -16.92
C ALA A 40 0.44 23.87 -17.96
N GLU A 41 -0.72 24.47 -18.22
CA GLU A 41 -1.74 23.82 -19.04
C GLU A 41 -1.23 23.67 -20.48
N GLU A 42 -0.66 24.74 -21.03
CA GLU A 42 0.00 24.73 -22.33
C GLU A 42 1.21 23.78 -22.33
N GLU A 43 2.02 23.81 -21.27
CA GLU A 43 3.18 22.91 -21.15
C GLU A 43 2.78 21.44 -21.11
N PHE A 44 1.78 21.10 -20.30
CA PHE A 44 1.22 19.77 -20.18
C PHE A 44 0.75 19.28 -21.55
N HIS A 45 -0.04 20.08 -22.27
CA HIS A 45 -0.51 19.71 -23.60
C HIS A 45 0.63 19.55 -24.61
N ARG A 46 1.61 20.47 -24.59
CA ARG A 46 2.80 20.42 -25.46
C ARG A 46 3.65 19.19 -25.20
N ARG A 47 3.95 18.89 -23.93
CA ARG A 47 4.77 17.74 -23.52
C ARG A 47 4.04 16.43 -23.73
N LYS A 48 2.77 16.35 -23.34
CA LYS A 48 1.93 15.15 -23.49
C LYS A 48 1.90 14.62 -24.92
N GLN A 49 1.97 15.47 -25.94
CA GLN A 49 2.04 15.03 -27.35
C GLN A 49 3.29 14.21 -27.68
N HIS A 50 4.37 14.38 -26.91
CA HIS A 50 5.67 13.76 -27.14
C HIS A 50 5.99 12.67 -26.12
N TRP A 51 5.06 12.35 -25.22
CA TRP A 51 5.28 11.30 -24.23
C TRP A 51 5.36 9.91 -24.87
N PRO A 52 6.09 8.96 -24.26
CA PRO A 52 6.18 7.60 -24.79
C PRO A 52 4.82 6.91 -24.91
N GLN A 53 4.67 6.04 -25.90
CA GLN A 53 3.43 5.29 -26.15
C GLN A 53 3.02 4.37 -25.00
N THR A 54 4.00 3.92 -24.20
CA THR A 54 3.77 3.20 -22.95
C THR A 54 3.01 4.06 -21.93
N ILE A 55 3.40 5.33 -21.78
CA ILE A 55 2.72 6.29 -20.90
C ILE A 55 1.32 6.62 -21.40
N HIS A 56 1.14 6.82 -22.71
CA HIS A 56 -0.19 7.02 -23.29
C HIS A 56 -1.13 5.82 -23.08
N ARG A 57 -0.59 4.59 -23.08
CA ARG A 57 -1.38 3.39 -22.77
C ARG A 57 -1.75 3.32 -21.30
N LEU A 58 -0.81 3.66 -20.41
CA LEU A 58 -1.07 3.77 -18.97
C LEU A 58 -2.20 4.77 -18.70
N ILE A 59 -2.08 6.00 -19.18
CA ILE A 59 -3.08 7.07 -19.00
C ILE A 59 -4.47 6.61 -19.45
N ARG A 60 -4.59 6.04 -20.67
CA ARG A 60 -5.86 5.52 -21.18
C ARG A 60 -6.43 4.40 -20.30
N THR A 61 -5.57 3.58 -19.70
CA THR A 61 -6.00 2.51 -18.79
C THR A 61 -6.55 3.09 -17.49
N LEU A 62 -5.88 4.11 -16.93
CA LEU A 62 -6.33 4.80 -15.72
C LEU A 62 -7.67 5.52 -15.93
N GLU A 63 -7.84 6.18 -17.07
CA GLU A 63 -9.10 6.85 -17.42
C GLU A 63 -10.22 5.84 -17.65
N ARG A 64 -9.96 4.76 -18.42
CA ARG A 64 -10.96 3.72 -18.71
C ARG A 64 -11.44 3.00 -17.46
N ASN A 65 -10.54 2.76 -16.51
CA ASN A 65 -10.85 2.05 -15.27
C ASN A 65 -11.31 3.01 -14.15
N GLU A 66 -11.64 4.26 -14.50
CA GLU A 66 -12.12 5.32 -13.60
C GLU A 66 -11.21 5.55 -12.38
N LYS A 67 -9.91 5.27 -12.53
CA LYS A 67 -8.91 5.44 -11.47
C LYS A 67 -8.47 6.89 -11.34
N LEU A 68 -8.30 7.58 -12.47
CA LEU A 68 -7.94 8.99 -12.54
C LEU A 68 -8.64 9.63 -13.74
N SER A 69 -9.26 10.79 -13.55
CA SER A 69 -9.78 11.62 -14.63
C SER A 69 -8.65 12.43 -15.30
N ASN A 70 -8.90 12.96 -16.49
CA ASN A 70 -7.96 13.91 -17.12
C ASN A 70 -7.71 15.17 -16.26
N SER A 71 -8.64 15.54 -15.37
CA SER A 71 -8.42 16.64 -14.41
C SER A 71 -7.44 16.25 -13.30
N ASP A 72 -7.51 15.01 -12.82
CA ASP A 72 -6.58 14.46 -11.82
C ASP A 72 -5.18 14.35 -12.40
N ILE A 73 -5.06 13.84 -13.64
CA ILE A 73 -3.77 13.69 -14.32
C ILE A 73 -3.07 15.04 -14.47
N ARG A 74 -3.81 16.09 -14.84
CA ARG A 74 -3.31 17.47 -14.90
C ARG A 74 -2.90 18.00 -13.53
N ALA A 75 -3.71 17.75 -12.50
CA ALA A 75 -3.40 18.18 -11.15
C ALA A 75 -2.15 17.50 -10.58
N VAL A 76 -1.97 16.20 -10.84
CA VAL A 76 -0.75 15.45 -10.47
C VAL A 76 0.46 16.00 -11.22
N TYR A 77 0.35 16.19 -12.54
CA TYR A 77 1.43 16.78 -13.34
C TYR A 77 1.88 18.13 -12.77
N SER A 78 0.95 19.06 -12.56
CA SER A 78 1.22 20.40 -11.99
C SER A 78 1.89 20.34 -10.61
N ARG A 79 1.64 19.28 -9.83
CA ARG A 79 2.18 19.12 -8.48
C ARG A 79 3.55 18.46 -8.43
N CYS A 80 3.79 17.50 -9.31
CA CYS A 80 4.94 16.60 -9.27
C CYS A 80 6.05 17.01 -10.25
N ALA A 81 5.71 17.50 -11.45
CA ALA A 81 6.67 17.96 -12.46
C ALA A 81 7.25 19.34 -12.09
N THR A 82 8.00 19.43 -10.99
CA THR A 82 8.38 20.72 -10.38
C THR A 82 9.70 21.31 -10.87
N GLN A 83 10.53 20.52 -11.55
CA GLN A 83 11.83 20.94 -12.09
C GLN A 83 11.85 20.75 -13.62
N PRO A 84 12.70 21.49 -14.35
CA PRO A 84 12.85 21.29 -15.80
C PRO A 84 13.20 19.85 -16.20
N SER A 85 13.93 19.12 -15.35
CA SER A 85 14.27 17.70 -15.55
C SER A 85 13.10 16.75 -15.36
N ASP A 86 12.01 17.22 -14.77
CA ASP A 86 10.89 16.43 -14.27
C ASP A 86 9.63 16.62 -15.15
N LEU A 87 9.74 17.39 -16.24
CA LEU A 87 8.62 17.76 -17.13
C LEU A 87 8.16 16.61 -18.03
N ASP A 88 9.02 15.61 -18.24
CA ASP A 88 8.73 14.43 -19.03
C ASP A 88 8.69 13.19 -18.11
N PRO A 89 7.74 12.26 -18.33
CA PRO A 89 7.57 11.10 -17.47
C PRO A 89 8.70 10.08 -17.66
N VAL A 90 9.23 9.57 -16.56
CA VAL A 90 10.25 8.52 -16.54
C VAL A 90 9.72 7.30 -15.80
N LEU A 91 9.72 6.15 -16.48
CA LEU A 91 9.46 4.87 -15.82
C LEU A 91 10.73 4.42 -15.12
N LEU A 92 10.71 4.39 -13.78
CA LEU A 92 11.87 3.91 -13.01
C LEU A 92 12.10 2.40 -13.23
N GLU A 93 11.02 1.64 -13.43
CA GLU A 93 11.08 0.20 -13.51
C GLU A 93 10.33 -0.31 -14.76
N GLU A 94 11.08 -0.58 -15.83
CA GLU A 94 10.52 -1.06 -17.10
C GLU A 94 10.55 -2.59 -17.25
N SER A 95 11.14 -3.31 -16.29
CA SER A 95 11.19 -4.77 -16.36
C SER A 95 9.79 -5.38 -16.28
N LYS A 96 9.64 -6.58 -16.85
CA LYS A 96 8.35 -7.26 -16.92
C LYS A 96 7.98 -7.92 -15.59
N PHE A 97 6.69 -7.96 -15.29
CA PHE A 97 6.14 -8.87 -14.29
C PHE A 97 6.30 -10.31 -14.79
N THR A 98 7.06 -11.13 -14.07
CA THR A 98 7.23 -12.57 -14.35
C THR A 98 6.14 -13.39 -13.67
N ILE A 99 5.61 -12.91 -12.54
CA ILE A 99 4.42 -13.47 -11.88
C ILE A 99 3.49 -12.30 -11.55
N GLY A 100 2.35 -12.26 -12.23
CA GLY A 100 1.44 -11.10 -12.19
C GLY A 100 0.30 -11.18 -11.19
N GLN A 101 -0.32 -12.34 -10.95
CA GLN A 101 -1.57 -12.46 -10.15
C GLN A 101 -2.67 -11.45 -10.54
N TRP A 102 -2.81 -11.12 -11.83
CA TRP A 102 -3.75 -10.08 -12.27
C TRP A 102 -5.22 -10.42 -12.01
N ASP A 103 -5.54 -11.70 -11.78
CA ASP A 103 -6.85 -12.22 -11.40
C ASP A 103 -7.07 -12.27 -9.87
N PHE A 104 -6.13 -11.78 -9.06
CA PHE A 104 -6.20 -11.87 -7.60
C PHE A 104 -7.48 -11.22 -7.03
N CYS A 105 -7.84 -10.03 -7.53
CA CYS A 105 -8.99 -9.27 -7.07
C CYS A 105 -10.31 -9.74 -7.67
N SER A 106 -10.33 -10.16 -8.95
CA SER A 106 -11.54 -10.73 -9.57
C SER A 106 -11.97 -12.04 -8.90
N ASN A 107 -11.01 -12.86 -8.48
CA ASN A 107 -11.26 -14.08 -7.71
C ASN A 107 -11.66 -13.82 -6.25
N ARG A 108 -11.62 -12.56 -5.78
CA ARG A 108 -11.91 -12.17 -4.39
C ARG A 108 -12.87 -10.97 -4.37
N PRO A 109 -14.16 -11.17 -4.72
CA PRO A 109 -15.14 -10.09 -4.71
C PRO A 109 -15.30 -9.52 -3.29
N HIS A 110 -15.57 -8.22 -3.17
CA HIS A 110 -15.67 -7.49 -1.89
C HIS A 110 -14.40 -7.52 -1.03
N LEU A 111 -13.23 -7.66 -1.65
CA LEU A 111 -11.95 -7.53 -0.98
C LEU A 111 -11.76 -6.11 -0.45
N LYS A 112 -11.70 -5.94 0.87
CA LYS A 112 -11.67 -4.64 1.56
C LYS A 112 -10.28 -4.15 1.89
N LEU A 113 -9.37 -5.09 2.15
CA LEU A 113 -8.01 -4.83 2.58
C LEU A 113 -7.03 -5.69 1.78
N ILE A 114 -5.93 -5.09 1.30
CA ILE A 114 -4.77 -5.82 0.82
C ILE A 114 -3.57 -5.48 1.71
N ILE A 115 -2.95 -6.51 2.26
CA ILE A 115 -1.64 -6.42 2.91
C ILE A 115 -0.58 -6.79 1.88
N VAL A 116 0.25 -5.81 1.51
CA VAL A 116 1.39 -5.98 0.62
C VAL A 116 2.64 -6.19 1.45
N VAL A 117 3.26 -7.36 1.30
CA VAL A 117 4.44 -7.76 2.05
C VAL A 117 5.65 -7.62 1.14
N HIS A 118 6.56 -6.70 1.47
CA HIS A 118 7.88 -6.67 0.87
C HIS A 118 8.67 -7.89 1.38
N SER A 119 9.03 -8.79 0.47
CA SER A 119 9.83 -9.98 0.79
C SER A 119 11.02 -10.11 -0.16
N TYR A 120 11.99 -10.93 0.22
CA TYR A 120 13.10 -11.31 -0.64
C TYR A 120 12.83 -12.68 -1.26
N SER A 121 13.23 -12.90 -2.51
CA SER A 121 13.11 -14.17 -3.26
C SER A 121 13.49 -15.39 -2.41
N GLY A 122 14.64 -15.34 -1.72
CA GLY A 122 15.13 -16.38 -0.81
C GLY A 122 14.40 -16.53 0.54
N ASN A 123 13.55 -15.58 0.94
CA ASN A 123 12.85 -15.58 2.24
C ASN A 123 11.56 -16.43 2.27
N SER A 124 11.54 -17.58 1.61
CA SER A 124 10.36 -18.45 1.59
C SER A 124 9.93 -18.90 3.00
N TYR A 125 10.88 -19.07 3.92
CA TYR A 125 10.57 -19.43 5.31
C TYR A 125 9.78 -18.31 6.04
N ARG A 126 10.13 -17.02 5.82
CA ARG A 126 9.41 -15.88 6.43
C ARG A 126 8.00 -15.76 5.88
N ARG A 127 7.84 -15.94 4.56
CA ARG A 127 6.52 -15.98 3.94
C ARG A 127 5.66 -17.10 4.52
N ASN A 128 6.22 -18.31 4.66
CA ASN A 128 5.52 -19.43 5.28
C ASN A 128 5.17 -19.18 6.75
N LEU A 129 6.05 -18.53 7.52
CA LEU A 129 5.77 -18.13 8.91
C LEU A 129 4.61 -17.14 8.97
N ILE A 130 4.55 -16.15 8.08
CA ILE A 130 3.41 -15.24 7.97
C ILE A 130 2.13 -16.02 7.62
N ARG A 131 2.18 -16.91 6.61
CA ARG A 131 1.04 -17.74 6.20
C ARG A 131 0.52 -18.65 7.32
N SER A 132 1.38 -19.13 8.23
CA SER A 132 1.00 -19.99 9.34
C SER A 132 0.62 -19.23 10.62
N THR A 133 0.74 -17.90 10.64
CA THR A 133 0.41 -17.04 11.79
C THR A 133 -0.65 -16.01 11.41
N TRP A 134 -0.38 -14.71 11.59
CA TRP A 134 -1.33 -13.62 11.34
C TRP A 134 -1.80 -13.54 9.89
N GLY A 135 -0.94 -13.97 8.96
CA GLY A 135 -1.25 -14.03 7.54
C GLY A 135 -2.01 -15.29 7.13
N SER A 136 -2.52 -16.09 8.07
CA SER A 136 -3.44 -17.21 7.79
C SER A 136 -4.88 -16.73 7.59
N LEU A 137 -5.27 -15.63 8.24
CA LEU A 137 -6.63 -15.12 8.17
C LEU A 137 -6.89 -14.39 6.84
N ARG A 138 -8.00 -14.75 6.17
CA ARG A 138 -8.49 -14.09 4.95
C ARG A 138 -9.73 -13.23 5.21
N ARG A 139 -10.19 -13.21 6.45
CA ARG A 139 -11.36 -12.45 6.90
C ARG A 139 -11.29 -12.24 8.41
N VAL A 140 -11.67 -11.05 8.88
CA VAL A 140 -11.89 -10.75 10.31
C VAL A 140 -13.21 -10.00 10.46
N GLY A 141 -14.19 -10.65 11.10
CA GLY A 141 -15.59 -10.20 11.06
C GLY A 141 -16.08 -10.12 9.61
N GLU A 142 -16.58 -8.96 9.18
CA GLU A 142 -17.07 -8.76 7.81
C GLU A 142 -15.95 -8.42 6.80
N GLU A 143 -14.79 -7.98 7.27
CA GLU A 143 -13.71 -7.48 6.42
C GLU A 143 -12.98 -8.61 5.73
N LYS A 144 -13.00 -8.63 4.38
CA LYS A 144 -12.19 -9.56 3.58
C LYS A 144 -10.78 -9.01 3.39
N ILE A 145 -9.79 -9.88 3.61
CA ILE A 145 -8.37 -9.52 3.63
C ILE A 145 -7.60 -10.38 2.63
N GLY A 146 -6.83 -9.72 1.78
CA GLY A 146 -5.91 -10.32 0.83
C GLY A 146 -4.48 -10.04 1.25
N ILE A 147 -3.58 -10.98 0.99
CA ILE A 147 -2.16 -10.82 1.27
C ILE A 147 -1.41 -11.20 0.00
N LEU A 148 -0.48 -10.34 -0.41
CA LEU A 148 0.39 -10.55 -1.56
C LEU A 148 1.84 -10.27 -1.16
N TYR A 149 2.75 -11.14 -1.60
CA TYR A 149 4.18 -10.98 -1.39
C TYR A 149 4.83 -10.46 -2.66
N PHE A 150 5.52 -9.34 -2.56
CA PHE A 150 6.23 -8.70 -3.66
C PHE A 150 7.71 -9.00 -3.57
N ILE A 151 8.23 -9.65 -4.61
CA ILE A 151 9.61 -10.11 -4.72
C ILE A 151 10.23 -9.68 -6.07
N GLY A 152 11.54 -9.53 -6.09
CA GLY A 152 12.28 -9.36 -7.36
C GLY A 152 12.72 -10.68 -7.98
N GLN A 153 13.59 -10.58 -8.97
CA GLN A 153 14.19 -11.72 -9.66
C GLN A 153 15.09 -12.49 -8.70
N ALA A 154 14.95 -13.81 -8.68
CA ALA A 154 15.86 -14.66 -7.93
C ALA A 154 17.28 -14.57 -8.50
N PRO A 155 18.32 -14.45 -7.65
CA PRO A 155 19.71 -14.37 -8.10
C PRO A 155 20.21 -15.65 -8.78
N LYS A 156 19.58 -16.80 -8.48
CA LYS A 156 19.99 -18.11 -8.98
C LYS A 156 18.82 -18.91 -9.56
N PRO A 157 19.03 -19.70 -10.64
CA PRO A 157 17.97 -20.50 -11.25
C PRO A 157 17.28 -21.47 -10.29
N GLU A 158 18.02 -22.11 -9.37
CA GLU A 158 17.48 -23.04 -8.39
C GLU A 158 16.52 -22.37 -7.39
N GLU A 159 16.76 -21.10 -7.06
CA GLU A 159 15.85 -20.30 -6.23
C GLU A 159 14.58 -19.96 -7.01
N GLN A 160 14.69 -19.65 -8.30
CA GLN A 160 13.53 -19.43 -9.17
C GLN A 160 12.65 -20.68 -9.28
N ILE A 161 13.24 -21.88 -9.34
CA ILE A 161 12.48 -23.14 -9.32
C ILE A 161 11.67 -23.27 -8.03
N ARG A 162 12.24 -22.90 -6.88
CA ARG A 162 11.53 -22.91 -5.58
C ARG A 162 10.39 -21.89 -5.54
N ILE A 163 10.62 -20.68 -6.07
CA ILE A 163 9.58 -19.63 -6.19
C ILE A 163 8.43 -20.10 -7.09
N ASN A 164 8.72 -20.73 -8.23
CA ASN A 164 7.68 -21.23 -9.13
C ASN A 164 6.85 -22.34 -8.47
N ARG A 165 7.47 -23.22 -7.67
CA ARG A 165 6.76 -24.22 -6.87
C ARG A 165 5.90 -23.56 -5.79
N GLU A 166 6.45 -22.61 -5.06
CA GLU A 166 5.72 -21.84 -4.04
C GLU A 166 4.50 -21.14 -4.64
N ASN A 167 4.68 -20.45 -5.78
CA ASN A 167 3.61 -19.78 -6.49
C ASN A 167 2.51 -20.74 -6.97
N THR A 168 2.89 -21.93 -7.42
CA THR A 168 1.92 -22.96 -7.85
C THR A 168 0.98 -23.36 -6.70
N ILE A 169 1.50 -23.41 -5.48
CA ILE A 169 0.76 -23.81 -4.27
C ILE A 169 -0.09 -22.66 -3.73
N TYR A 170 0.51 -21.48 -3.53
CA TYR A 170 -0.12 -20.41 -2.74
C TYR A 170 -0.78 -19.31 -3.58
N ARG A 171 -0.34 -19.10 -4.83
CA ARG A 171 -0.90 -18.09 -5.76
C ARG A 171 -0.99 -16.69 -5.14
N ASP A 172 0.00 -16.33 -4.33
CA ASP A 172 0.05 -15.06 -3.58
C ASP A 172 1.39 -14.30 -3.78
N LEU A 173 2.20 -14.73 -4.76
CA LEU A 173 3.45 -14.06 -5.13
C LEU A 173 3.23 -13.14 -6.33
N VAL A 174 3.69 -11.90 -6.24
CA VAL A 174 3.90 -11.01 -7.38
C VAL A 174 5.40 -10.83 -7.56
N GLN A 175 5.90 -11.15 -8.75
CA GLN A 175 7.32 -11.08 -9.08
C GLN A 175 7.55 -10.21 -10.30
N ARG A 176 8.57 -9.36 -10.20
CA ARG A 176 9.05 -8.54 -11.31
C ARG A 176 10.54 -8.80 -11.57
N ASN A 177 10.95 -8.68 -12.83
CA ASN A 177 12.30 -9.01 -13.29
C ASN A 177 13.34 -7.90 -13.01
N PHE A 178 13.48 -7.51 -11.75
CA PHE A 178 14.56 -6.62 -11.28
C PHE A 178 15.44 -7.33 -10.26
N THR A 179 16.72 -6.99 -10.24
CA THR A 179 17.66 -7.54 -9.26
C THR A 179 17.36 -6.98 -7.87
N GLU A 180 17.13 -7.86 -6.91
CA GLU A 180 16.91 -7.46 -5.53
C GLU A 180 18.20 -6.93 -4.91
N ASN A 181 18.19 -5.63 -4.58
CA ASN A 181 19.24 -4.95 -3.86
C ASN A 181 18.58 -3.95 -2.90
N TYR A 182 19.25 -3.69 -1.79
CA TYR A 182 18.85 -2.63 -0.85
C TYR A 182 18.70 -1.25 -1.52
N HIS A 183 19.59 -0.92 -2.45
CA HIS A 183 19.49 0.30 -3.24
C HIS A 183 18.39 0.26 -4.32
N ASN A 184 17.75 -0.90 -4.52
CA ASN A 184 16.62 -1.06 -5.43
C ASN A 184 15.28 -1.15 -4.67
N MET A 185 15.23 -0.83 -3.38
CA MET A 185 13.98 -0.90 -2.60
C MET A 185 12.89 -0.01 -3.19
N THR A 186 13.24 1.14 -3.77
CA THR A 186 12.27 2.00 -4.45
C THR A 186 11.68 1.36 -5.72
N HIS A 187 12.45 0.56 -6.46
CA HIS A 187 11.94 -0.22 -7.59
C HIS A 187 10.90 -1.26 -7.13
N LYS A 188 11.19 -1.94 -6.02
CA LYS A 188 10.25 -2.89 -5.39
C LYS A 188 8.98 -2.18 -4.95
N HIS A 189 9.11 -1.04 -4.27
CA HIS A 189 7.96 -0.28 -3.80
C HIS A 189 7.12 0.21 -4.96
N LEU A 190 7.73 0.79 -6.00
CA LEU A 190 7.01 1.21 -7.22
C LEU A 190 6.33 0.05 -7.94
N THR A 191 6.90 -1.15 -7.90
CA THR A 191 6.24 -2.36 -8.41
C THR A 191 4.93 -2.65 -7.67
N VAL A 192 4.88 -2.43 -6.35
CA VAL A 192 3.65 -2.55 -5.56
C VAL A 192 2.61 -1.53 -5.99
N ILE A 193 3.01 -0.25 -6.08
CA ILE A 193 2.09 0.85 -6.43
C ILE A 193 1.57 0.68 -7.86
N GLU A 194 2.44 0.30 -8.81
CA GLU A 194 2.06 -0.01 -10.20
C GLU A 194 1.07 -1.17 -10.24
N TRP A 195 1.38 -2.28 -9.56
CA TRP A 195 0.50 -3.44 -9.54
C TRP A 195 -0.88 -3.09 -8.99
N LEU A 196 -0.95 -2.39 -7.86
CA LEU A 196 -2.22 -1.96 -7.25
C LEU A 196 -2.99 -0.96 -8.12
N THR A 197 -2.28 -0.14 -8.87
CA THR A 197 -2.86 0.84 -9.80
C THR A 197 -3.49 0.15 -11.01
N LEU A 198 -2.81 -0.88 -11.55
CA LEU A 198 -3.25 -1.61 -12.73
C LEU A 198 -4.22 -2.76 -12.39
N ALA A 199 -4.14 -3.32 -11.20
CA ALA A 199 -5.03 -4.38 -10.74
C ALA A 199 -6.45 -3.83 -10.50
N GLU A 200 -7.44 -4.54 -11.02
CA GLU A 200 -8.85 -4.17 -10.89
C GLU A 200 -9.42 -4.66 -9.55
N CYS A 201 -9.20 -3.86 -8.51
CA CYS A 201 -9.69 -4.12 -7.15
C CYS A 201 -10.74 -3.07 -6.73
N PRO A 202 -11.99 -3.14 -7.24
CA PRO A 202 -12.98 -2.05 -7.10
C PRO A 202 -13.58 -1.88 -5.68
N TRP A 203 -13.37 -2.85 -4.79
CA TRP A 203 -13.92 -2.86 -3.42
C TRP A 203 -12.90 -2.53 -2.33
N LEU A 204 -11.66 -2.23 -2.75
CA LEU A 204 -10.53 -2.05 -1.86
C LEU A 204 -10.62 -0.68 -1.19
N ASP A 205 -10.67 -0.66 0.13
CA ASP A 205 -10.71 0.59 0.90
C ASP A 205 -9.29 0.98 1.35
N TYR A 206 -8.49 -0.01 1.76
CA TYR A 206 -7.15 0.23 2.31
C TYR A 206 -6.09 -0.73 1.77
N VAL A 207 -4.87 -0.21 1.68
CA VAL A 207 -3.64 -0.98 1.44
C VAL A 207 -2.74 -0.84 2.66
N VAL A 208 -2.19 -1.97 3.11
CA VAL A 208 -1.26 -2.03 4.24
C VAL A 208 0.06 -2.55 3.74
N LYS A 209 1.10 -1.71 3.78
CA LYS A 209 2.45 -2.15 3.45
C LYS A 209 3.15 -2.61 4.72
N VAL A 210 3.81 -3.77 4.66
CA VAL A 210 4.71 -4.26 5.71
C VAL A 210 5.94 -4.96 5.12
N ASP A 211 6.98 -5.15 5.92
CA ASP A 211 8.11 -6.03 5.60
C ASP A 211 7.88 -7.46 6.10
N ASP A 212 8.62 -8.44 5.55
CA ASP A 212 8.48 -9.87 5.90
C ASP A 212 9.00 -10.26 7.31
N ASP A 213 9.50 -9.30 8.08
CA ASP A 213 9.85 -9.40 9.50
C ASP A 213 8.99 -8.52 10.42
N THR A 214 7.85 -8.05 9.91
CA THR A 214 6.84 -7.34 10.69
C THR A 214 5.67 -8.25 11.02
N PHE A 215 5.35 -8.39 12.30
CA PHE A 215 4.13 -9.02 12.77
C PHE A 215 2.99 -8.01 12.72
N VAL A 216 1.80 -8.46 12.29
CA VAL A 216 0.60 -7.62 12.22
C VAL A 216 -0.46 -8.21 13.13
N ASP A 217 -0.91 -7.45 14.13
CA ASP A 217 -2.15 -7.79 14.83
C ASP A 217 -3.34 -7.45 13.91
N ILE A 218 -3.77 -8.47 13.16
CA ILE A 218 -4.83 -8.33 12.15
C ILE A 218 -6.21 -8.01 12.78
N PHE A 219 -6.42 -8.38 14.05
CA PHE A 219 -7.64 -8.04 14.79
C PHE A 219 -7.64 -6.58 15.19
N HIS A 220 -6.51 -6.08 15.70
CA HIS A 220 -6.35 -4.66 16.01
C HIS A 220 -6.44 -3.81 14.75
N LEU A 221 -5.75 -4.20 13.68
CA LEU A 221 -5.79 -3.53 12.39
C LEU A 221 -7.22 -3.34 11.90
N THR A 222 -8.00 -4.41 11.86
CA THR A 222 -9.39 -4.37 11.35
C THR A 222 -10.30 -3.54 12.26
N ARG A 223 -10.15 -3.63 13.58
CA ARG A 223 -10.85 -2.75 14.53
C ARG A 223 -10.49 -1.28 14.34
N PHE A 224 -9.22 -0.97 14.12
CA PHE A 224 -8.76 0.39 13.85
C PHE A 224 -9.41 0.95 12.58
N LEU A 225 -9.42 0.17 11.48
CA LEU A 225 -9.99 0.58 10.20
C LEU A 225 -11.50 0.82 10.20
N ARG A 226 -12.23 0.22 11.15
CA ARG A 226 -13.67 0.46 11.33
C ARG A 226 -14.02 1.80 11.96
N VAL A 227 -13.05 2.54 12.50
CA VAL A 227 -13.32 3.81 13.16
C VAL A 227 -13.51 4.91 12.12
N ASP A 228 -14.73 5.45 12.02
CA ASP A 228 -15.12 6.46 11.01
C ASP A 228 -14.25 7.74 11.01
N ARG A 229 -13.50 8.01 12.08
CA ARG A 229 -12.55 9.14 12.15
C ARG A 229 -11.42 9.05 11.11
N LEU A 230 -11.18 7.87 10.52
CA LEU A 230 -10.19 7.65 9.47
C LEU A 230 -10.62 8.13 8.06
N LYS A 231 -11.74 8.85 7.92
CA LYS A 231 -12.25 9.30 6.62
C LYS A 231 -12.18 10.82 6.42
N SER A 232 -11.54 11.54 7.34
CA SER A 232 -11.59 13.01 7.35
C SER A 232 -10.53 13.70 6.50
N THR A 233 -9.39 13.05 6.24
CA THR A 233 -8.30 13.63 5.45
C THR A 233 -7.57 12.56 4.64
N PRO A 234 -7.45 12.72 3.31
CA PRO A 234 -6.72 11.77 2.48
C PRO A 234 -5.27 11.63 2.91
N GLY A 235 -4.83 10.39 3.16
CA GLY A 235 -3.43 10.11 3.33
C GLY A 235 -3.08 8.75 3.92
N PHE A 236 -2.04 8.76 4.72
CA PHE A 236 -1.43 7.60 5.34
C PHE A 236 -1.72 7.56 6.83
N TYR A 237 -1.83 6.36 7.40
CA TYR A 237 -1.75 6.10 8.84
C TYR A 237 -0.45 5.39 9.15
N CYS A 238 0.41 6.05 9.92
CA CYS A 238 1.75 5.54 10.18
C CYS A 238 2.41 6.21 11.39
N THR A 239 3.58 5.69 11.78
CA THR A 239 4.53 6.49 12.55
C THR A 239 5.21 7.46 11.60
N ALA A 240 4.83 8.73 11.70
CA ALA A 240 5.40 9.81 10.89
C ALA A 240 6.67 10.35 11.55
N THR A 241 7.79 10.26 10.82
CA THR A 241 9.10 10.80 11.21
C THR A 241 9.35 12.14 10.54
N SER A 242 9.63 13.17 11.34
CA SER A 242 9.90 14.54 10.88
C SER A 242 11.29 15.01 11.30
N GLY A 243 11.94 15.84 10.48
CA GLY A 243 13.24 16.44 10.83
C GLY A 243 14.44 15.50 10.71
N ALA A 244 14.25 14.27 10.21
CA ALA A 244 15.34 13.33 9.97
C ALA A 244 16.36 13.90 8.98
N LYS A 245 17.65 13.82 9.35
CA LYS A 245 18.75 14.29 8.50
C LYS A 245 19.34 13.11 7.71
N PRO A 246 19.59 13.26 6.40
CA PRO A 246 20.24 12.22 5.61
C PRO A 246 21.63 11.91 6.15
N SER A 247 21.97 10.63 6.24
CA SER A 247 23.35 10.21 6.51
C SER A 247 24.22 10.55 5.30
N ARG A 248 25.23 11.41 5.49
CA ARG A 248 26.10 11.88 4.40
C ARG A 248 27.43 11.13 4.39
N PRO A 249 28.06 10.95 3.21
CA PRO A 249 29.42 10.46 3.13
C PRO A 249 30.36 11.33 3.97
N HIS A 250 31.21 10.71 4.76
CA HIS A 250 32.20 11.40 5.57
C HIS A 250 33.57 10.78 5.28
N THR A 251 34.57 11.61 5.00
CA THR A 251 35.90 11.17 4.52
C THR A 251 36.62 10.23 5.50
N ASN A 252 36.32 10.33 6.80
CA ASN A 252 37.01 9.59 7.87
C ASN A 252 36.11 8.58 8.60
N LYS A 253 34.94 8.22 8.06
CA LYS A 253 34.05 7.23 8.68
C LYS A 253 33.55 6.22 7.64
N GLN A 254 33.44 4.97 8.05
CA GLN A 254 32.80 3.94 7.24
C GLN A 254 31.37 4.38 6.91
N HIS A 255 31.02 4.32 5.62
CA HIS A 255 29.67 4.60 5.17
C HIS A 255 28.72 3.59 5.80
N ASN A 256 27.70 4.08 6.50
CA ASN A 256 26.61 3.21 6.92
C ASN A 256 25.74 2.85 5.71
N LYS A 257 24.95 1.78 5.83
CA LYS A 257 24.06 1.31 4.75
C LYS A 257 23.02 2.34 4.29
N TRP A 258 22.85 3.44 5.02
CA TRP A 258 21.89 4.52 4.77
C TRP A 258 22.54 5.79 4.21
N THR A 259 23.79 5.71 3.78
CA THR A 259 24.52 6.86 3.25
C THR A 259 23.94 7.29 1.90
N ILE A 260 23.61 8.57 1.77
CA ILE A 260 23.06 9.16 0.54
C ILE A 260 23.77 10.46 0.19
N THR A 261 24.18 10.60 -1.07
CA THR A 261 24.95 11.75 -1.53
C THR A 261 24.08 13.00 -1.72
N ALA A 262 24.69 14.18 -1.72
CA ALA A 262 23.99 15.44 -2.04
C ALA A 262 23.48 15.46 -3.49
N LYS A 263 24.11 14.70 -4.40
CA LYS A 263 23.67 14.54 -5.79
C LYS A 263 22.36 13.74 -5.89
N GLU A 264 22.21 12.71 -5.06
CA GLU A 264 20.98 11.91 -4.99
C GLU A 264 19.85 12.67 -4.26
N PHE A 265 20.17 13.30 -3.14
CA PHE A 265 19.22 14.09 -2.37
C PHE A 265 19.87 15.39 -1.87
N PRO A 266 19.57 16.55 -2.47
CA PRO A 266 20.28 17.80 -2.18
C PRO A 266 19.88 18.47 -0.87
N LYS A 267 18.68 18.19 -0.33
CA LYS A 267 18.18 18.83 0.89
C LYS A 267 18.85 18.25 2.14
N ASN A 268 18.98 19.05 3.19
CA ASN A 268 19.61 18.62 4.45
C ASN A 268 18.65 17.90 5.43
N ILE A 269 17.36 17.87 5.11
CA ILE A 269 16.30 17.27 5.93
C ILE A 269 15.39 16.50 4.99
N PHE A 270 15.06 15.27 5.34
CA PHE A 270 14.06 14.50 4.61
C PHE A 270 12.66 15.09 4.80
N PRO A 271 11.76 14.99 3.79
CA PRO A 271 10.34 15.27 4.02
C PRO A 271 9.80 14.41 5.16
N THR A 272 8.71 14.81 5.81
CA THR A 272 8.10 13.91 6.82
C THR A 272 7.63 12.65 6.13
N TYR A 273 7.98 11.47 6.63
CA TYR A 273 7.68 10.19 5.97
C TYR A 273 7.18 9.17 6.99
N CYS A 274 6.49 8.15 6.52
CA CYS A 274 6.12 6.99 7.31
C CYS A 274 7.32 6.06 7.45
N GLU A 275 7.61 5.57 8.66
CA GLU A 275 8.70 4.63 8.87
C GLU A 275 8.48 3.31 8.10
N GLY A 276 9.55 2.78 7.49
CA GLY A 276 9.49 1.72 6.50
C GLY A 276 8.93 0.36 6.96
N PHE A 277 8.84 0.05 8.26
CA PHE A 277 8.34 -1.25 8.72
C PHE A 277 6.85 -1.48 8.39
N GLY A 278 6.04 -0.42 8.36
CA GLY A 278 4.66 -0.54 7.94
C GLY A 278 3.83 0.73 8.04
N TYR A 279 2.88 0.84 7.12
CA TYR A 279 1.92 1.93 7.06
C TYR A 279 0.62 1.45 6.41
N ILE A 280 -0.43 2.24 6.60
CA ILE A 280 -1.71 2.08 5.94
C ILE A 280 -1.94 3.28 5.02
N ILE A 281 -2.50 3.05 3.84
CA ILE A 281 -2.92 4.10 2.92
C ILE A 281 -4.32 3.78 2.40
N GLU A 282 -5.13 4.81 2.20
CA GLU A 282 -6.38 4.72 1.44
C GLU A 282 -6.09 4.26 0.00
N ALA A 283 -6.78 3.22 -0.44
CA ALA A 283 -6.49 2.57 -1.73
C ALA A 283 -6.69 3.51 -2.93
N GLU A 284 -7.62 4.45 -2.83
CA GLU A 284 -7.88 5.46 -3.86
C GLU A 284 -6.69 6.41 -4.11
N LEU A 285 -5.74 6.54 -3.18
CA LEU A 285 -4.58 7.43 -3.32
C LEU A 285 -3.43 6.80 -4.10
N VAL A 286 -3.43 5.48 -4.25
CA VAL A 286 -2.35 4.71 -4.85
C VAL A 286 -2.09 5.09 -6.33
N PRO A 287 -3.10 5.25 -7.20
CA PRO A 287 -2.89 5.70 -8.59
C PRO A 287 -2.23 7.07 -8.70
N TYR A 288 -2.54 7.99 -7.78
CA TYR A 288 -1.95 9.33 -7.75
C TYR A 288 -0.46 9.28 -7.42
N LEU A 289 -0.07 8.43 -6.45
CA LEU A 289 1.35 8.20 -6.12
C LEU A 289 2.11 7.62 -7.31
N TYR A 290 1.53 6.62 -7.98
CA TYR A 290 2.17 6.02 -9.15
C TYR A 290 2.37 7.04 -10.27
N LEU A 291 1.35 7.82 -10.62
CA LEU A 291 1.47 8.86 -11.64
C LEU A 291 2.47 9.96 -11.23
N CYS A 292 2.47 10.38 -9.97
CA CYS A 292 3.43 11.37 -9.45
C CYS A 292 4.88 10.88 -9.54
N SER A 293 5.10 9.58 -9.36
CA SER A 293 6.43 8.95 -9.42
C SER A 293 7.07 9.06 -10.81
N LEU A 294 6.28 9.19 -11.87
CA LEU A 294 6.78 9.39 -13.22
C LEU A 294 7.47 10.75 -13.39
N PHE A 295 7.10 11.74 -12.57
CA PHE A 295 7.58 13.11 -12.65
C PHE A 295 8.43 13.50 -11.44
N THR A 296 8.84 12.55 -10.60
CA THR A 296 9.63 12.85 -9.42
C THR A 296 10.92 12.05 -9.48
N ARG A 297 12.06 12.73 -9.39
CA ARG A 297 13.34 12.04 -9.37
C ARG A 297 13.45 11.11 -8.14
N PRO A 298 13.75 9.81 -8.33
CA PRO A 298 13.78 8.85 -7.23
C PRO A 298 15.05 8.94 -6.40
N ILE A 299 14.91 8.54 -5.15
CA ILE A 299 16.00 8.13 -4.26
C ILE A 299 15.79 6.66 -3.93
N TRP A 300 16.83 5.96 -3.48
CA TRP A 300 16.73 4.52 -3.23
C TRP A 300 15.99 4.16 -1.94
N ILE A 301 15.86 5.12 -1.01
CA ILE A 301 15.16 4.99 0.27
C ILE A 301 13.64 5.11 0.02
N ASP A 302 12.96 3.97 -0.05
CA ASP A 302 11.61 3.84 -0.59
C ASP A 302 10.53 4.50 0.27
N ASP A 303 10.62 4.36 1.58
CA ASP A 303 9.69 4.98 2.52
C ASP A 303 9.75 6.51 2.47
N VAL A 304 10.95 7.10 2.43
CA VAL A 304 11.16 8.54 2.23
C VAL A 304 10.67 8.98 0.85
N TYR A 305 10.92 8.21 -0.20
CA TYR A 305 10.48 8.55 -1.55
C TYR A 305 8.94 8.55 -1.67
N VAL A 306 8.30 7.43 -1.35
CA VAL A 306 6.86 7.24 -1.58
C VAL A 306 6.02 8.02 -0.57
N THR A 307 6.30 7.84 0.72
CA THR A 307 5.46 8.40 1.79
C THR A 307 5.92 9.80 2.23
N GLY A 308 7.08 10.24 1.77
CA GLY A 308 7.60 11.58 1.99
C GLY A 308 7.50 12.44 0.75
N MET A 309 8.33 12.18 -0.26
CA MET A 309 8.46 13.05 -1.45
C MET A 309 7.18 13.08 -2.30
N LEU A 310 6.68 11.91 -2.73
CA LEU A 310 5.47 11.85 -3.56
C LEU A 310 4.24 12.35 -2.78
N ALA A 311 4.10 11.91 -1.53
CA ALA A 311 3.04 12.37 -0.64
C ALA A 311 3.05 13.88 -0.42
N ASP A 312 4.21 14.51 -0.23
CA ASP A 312 4.32 15.97 -0.08
C ASP A 312 3.95 16.73 -1.35
N ASN A 313 4.38 16.24 -2.53
CA ASN A 313 4.00 16.84 -3.80
C ASN A 313 2.46 16.85 -3.97
N LEU A 314 1.81 15.73 -3.62
CA LEU A 314 0.37 15.56 -3.70
C LEU A 314 -0.40 16.20 -2.54
N GLY A 315 0.28 16.54 -1.44
CA GLY A 315 -0.35 17.09 -0.23
C GLY A 315 -1.02 16.04 0.67
N PHE A 316 -0.72 14.76 0.48
CA PHE A 316 -1.24 13.66 1.29
C PHE A 316 -0.64 13.70 2.69
N LYS A 317 -1.51 13.59 3.70
CA LYS A 317 -1.08 13.71 5.11
C LYS A 317 -0.54 12.38 5.63
N ARG A 318 0.42 12.46 6.55
CA ARG A 318 0.91 11.32 7.32
C ARG A 318 0.32 11.43 8.70
N GLN A 319 -0.84 10.81 8.87
CA GLN A 319 -1.61 10.83 10.09
C GLN A 319 -0.93 9.91 11.10
N LYS A 320 -0.64 10.46 12.28
CA LYS A 320 -0.06 9.66 13.35
C LYS A 320 -1.10 8.67 13.86
N PHE A 321 -0.66 7.47 14.17
CA PHE A 321 -1.48 6.56 14.96
C PHE A 321 -1.91 7.21 16.27
N ILE A 322 -3.16 6.99 16.65
CA ILE A 322 -3.65 7.27 18.00
C ILE A 322 -2.79 6.44 18.98
N PRO A 323 -2.41 6.95 20.17
CA PRO A 323 -1.67 6.16 21.16
C PRO A 323 -2.30 4.77 21.37
N GLY A 324 -1.50 3.71 21.32
CA GLY A 324 -2.01 2.33 21.35
C GLY A 324 -2.55 1.82 20.00
N HIS A 325 -2.07 2.37 18.88
CA HIS A 325 -2.32 1.84 17.52
C HIS A 325 -1.07 1.87 16.64
N ALA A 326 0.07 2.26 17.21
CA ALA A 326 1.29 2.53 16.47
C ALA A 326 2.10 1.23 16.25
N TYR A 327 3.40 1.31 16.48
CA TYR A 327 4.28 0.15 16.45
C TYR A 327 5.01 0.01 17.78
N ASP A 328 5.47 -1.21 18.03
CA ASP A 328 6.48 -1.47 19.05
C ASP A 328 7.64 -2.29 18.49
N ARG A 329 8.78 -2.18 19.15
CA ARG A 329 9.94 -3.04 18.90
C ARG A 329 9.87 -4.21 19.88
N VAL A 330 9.74 -5.41 19.35
CA VAL A 330 9.67 -6.61 20.19
C VAL A 330 11.08 -7.03 20.58
N GLY A 331 11.42 -6.88 21.85
CA GLY A 331 12.64 -7.43 22.45
C GLY A 331 12.37 -8.75 23.19
N PRO A 332 13.38 -9.62 23.40
CA PRO A 332 13.23 -10.90 24.09
C PRO A 332 12.78 -10.79 25.56
N LYS A 333 12.81 -9.59 26.16
CA LYS A 333 12.51 -9.34 27.58
C LYS A 333 11.20 -8.57 27.86
N VAL A 334 10.42 -8.21 26.85
CA VAL A 334 9.22 -7.37 27.06
C VAL A 334 8.01 -8.24 27.38
N ASP A 335 7.30 -7.91 28.46
CA ASP A 335 6.03 -8.53 28.85
C ASP A 335 5.04 -8.52 27.66
N SER A 336 4.48 -9.70 27.38
CA SER A 336 3.62 -9.94 26.22
C SER A 336 2.35 -9.09 26.20
N GLU A 337 1.93 -8.59 27.36
CA GLU A 337 0.65 -7.88 27.49
C GLU A 337 0.67 -6.45 26.93
N GLN A 338 1.81 -5.75 26.96
CA GLN A 338 1.89 -4.38 26.43
C GLN A 338 2.09 -4.36 24.90
N LEU A 339 2.67 -5.42 24.33
CA LEU A 339 3.03 -5.49 22.92
C LEU A 339 1.81 -5.44 21.97
N LEU A 340 0.70 -6.08 22.32
CA LEU A 340 -0.51 -6.11 21.46
C LEU A 340 -1.37 -4.84 21.55
N ASN A 341 -0.88 -3.77 22.16
CA ASN A 341 -1.48 -2.45 21.97
C ASN A 341 -1.02 -1.79 20.66
N ASN A 342 -0.24 -2.48 19.82
CA ASN A 342 0.26 -1.92 18.58
C ASN A 342 -0.20 -2.78 17.40
N ILE A 343 -0.52 -2.12 16.29
CA ILE A 343 -0.95 -2.81 15.06
C ILE A 343 0.25 -3.53 14.44
N PHE A 344 1.40 -2.85 14.43
CA PHE A 344 2.63 -3.35 13.82
C PHE A 344 3.66 -3.66 14.89
N LEU A 345 4.25 -4.84 14.82
CA LEU A 345 5.29 -5.27 15.75
C LEU A 345 6.50 -5.74 14.96
N THR A 346 7.59 -4.98 15.04
CA THR A 346 8.82 -5.33 14.31
C THR A 346 9.75 -6.15 15.18
N CYS A 347 10.30 -7.22 14.60
CA CYS A 347 11.32 -8.05 15.21
C CYS A 347 12.62 -7.85 14.43
N TYR A 348 13.58 -7.09 14.99
CA TYR A 348 14.89 -6.95 14.36
C TYR A 348 15.57 -8.30 14.26
N HIS A 349 15.93 -8.73 13.04
CA HIS A 349 16.84 -9.83 12.68
C HIS A 349 17.26 -10.70 13.87
N SER A 350 16.28 -11.42 14.41
CA SER A 350 16.45 -12.25 15.59
C SER A 350 16.34 -13.67 15.12
N GLU A 351 17.29 -14.52 15.53
CA GLU A 351 17.16 -15.97 15.39
C GLU A 351 15.84 -16.50 15.98
N TYR A 352 15.24 -15.75 16.93
CA TYR A 352 13.96 -16.04 17.58
C TYR A 352 12.73 -15.48 16.84
N LEU A 353 12.86 -15.05 15.59
CA LEU A 353 11.74 -14.53 14.80
C LEU A 353 10.55 -15.51 14.75
N PRO A 354 10.74 -16.82 14.48
CA PRO A 354 9.63 -17.77 14.45
C PRO A 354 8.92 -17.92 15.79
N GLU A 355 9.66 -18.06 16.88
CA GLU A 355 9.13 -18.21 18.24
C GLU A 355 8.38 -16.94 18.65
N THR A 356 8.93 -15.78 18.31
CA THR A 356 8.30 -14.50 18.61
C THR A 356 6.98 -14.34 17.86
N PHE A 357 6.95 -14.64 16.56
CA PHE A 357 5.71 -14.55 15.75
C PHE A 357 4.64 -15.53 16.25
N ARG A 358 5.01 -16.77 16.59
CA ARG A 358 4.06 -17.76 17.13
C ARG A 358 3.49 -17.30 18.47
N ARG A 359 4.33 -16.84 19.39
CA ARG A 359 3.90 -16.31 20.69
C ARG A 359 2.97 -15.09 20.54
N LEU A 360 3.34 -14.13 19.68
CA LEU A 360 2.49 -12.97 19.39
C LEU A 360 1.14 -13.40 18.79
N TRP A 361 1.17 -14.40 17.91
CA TRP A 361 -0.03 -14.94 17.29
C TRP A 361 -0.98 -15.60 18.29
N GLU A 362 -0.45 -16.47 19.17
CA GLU A 362 -1.22 -17.10 20.25
C GLU A 362 -1.85 -16.06 21.19
N ASN A 363 -1.10 -15.02 21.53
CA ASN A 363 -1.62 -13.93 22.36
C ASN A 363 -2.72 -13.12 21.65
N ALA A 364 -2.56 -12.83 20.35
CA ALA A 364 -3.57 -12.11 19.56
C ALA A 364 -4.87 -12.92 19.44
N LEU A 365 -4.76 -14.24 19.20
CA LEU A 365 -5.91 -15.17 19.20
C LEU A 365 -6.62 -15.19 20.57
N THR A 366 -5.86 -15.30 21.66
CA THR A 366 -6.43 -15.33 23.01
C THR A 366 -7.18 -14.03 23.34
N ARG A 367 -6.59 -12.87 23.04
CA ARG A 367 -7.23 -11.57 23.29
C ARG A 367 -8.47 -11.34 22.43
N SER A 368 -8.40 -11.67 21.15
CA SER A 368 -9.53 -11.53 20.23
C SER A 368 -10.72 -12.40 20.64
N ALA A 369 -10.47 -13.62 21.13
CA ALA A 369 -11.52 -14.48 21.67
C ALA A 369 -12.18 -13.84 22.91
N VAL A 370 -11.39 -13.34 23.86
CA VAL A 370 -11.92 -12.66 25.07
C VAL A 370 -12.74 -11.42 24.70
N MET A 371 -12.31 -10.64 23.70
CA MET A 371 -13.05 -9.45 23.23
C MET A 371 -14.36 -9.79 22.50
N GLN A 372 -14.53 -11.00 21.95
CA GLN A 372 -15.81 -11.43 21.38
C GLN A 372 -16.87 -11.73 22.45
N TYR A 373 -16.45 -12.06 23.68
CA TYR A 373 -17.34 -12.32 24.82
C TYR A 373 -17.54 -11.10 25.75
N ALA A 374 -16.83 -10.01 25.50
CA ALA A 374 -17.01 -8.74 26.19
C ALA A 374 -17.90 -7.81 25.35
N VAL A 375 -19.20 -8.15 25.25
CA VAL A 375 -20.26 -7.28 24.73
C VAL A 375 -21.28 -7.06 25.84
#